data_AF-A0A382LLN8-F1
#
_entry.id   AF-A0A382LLN8-F1
#
_cell.length_a   1.000
_cell.length_b   1.000
_cell.length_c   1.000
_cell.angle_alpha   90.00
_cell.angle_beta   90.00
_cell.angle_gamma   90.00
#
_symmetry.space_group_name_H-M   'P 1'
#
loop_
_entity.id
_entity.type
_entity.pdbx_description
1 polymer ?
#
loop_
_entity_poly.entity_id
_entity_poly.type
_entity_poly.pdbx_seq_one_letter_code
_entity_poly.pdbx_strand_id
1 'polypeptide(L)'
;MRMKIILSGIEYVGTTTIANLMKEWKVKTTGTPFYDNNLHDHMKIPHTSGHPDDTTPEEQQQILNLSPKLKEMYHRYHMYYHLHHYFQRDDLTVGFHIEEAVLARRYYGYGLDGETFDRENVVFDRIENRIKQITSDPIITVHMKAETSMIE
;
A
#
# COMPACT_ATOMS: atom_id res chain seq x y z
N MET A 1 19.53 9.67 -9.24
CA MET A 1 19.12 8.36 -8.71
C MET A 1 17.61 8.31 -8.77
N ARG A 2 17.03 7.22 -9.28
CA ARG A 2 15.58 7.00 -9.24
C ARG A 2 15.23 6.31 -7.93
N MET A 3 14.19 6.76 -7.25
CA MET A 3 13.87 6.34 -5.89
C MET A 3 12.44 5.80 -5.85
N LYS A 4 12.30 4.48 -5.78
CA LYS A 4 11.02 3.78 -5.61
C LYS A 4 11.04 3.08 -4.27
N ILE A 5 10.13 3.47 -3.38
CA ILE A 5 10.13 3.01 -1.99
C ILE A 5 8.77 2.39 -1.68
N ILE A 6 8.80 1.20 -1.07
CA ILE A 6 7.65 0.60 -0.41
C ILE A 6 7.93 0.64 1.10
N LEU A 7 7.22 1.52 1.82
CA LEU A 7 7.21 1.50 3.28
C LEU A 7 6.17 0.49 3.73
N SER A 8 6.58 -0.59 4.40
CA SER A 8 5.67 -1.64 4.84
C SER A 8 5.77 -1.83 6.35
N GLY A 9 4.62 -1.71 7.02
CA GLY A 9 4.45 -2.01 8.42
C GLY A 9 2.98 -1.89 8.81
N ILE A 10 2.52 -2.84 9.61
CA ILE A 10 1.12 -2.93 10.03
C ILE A 10 0.82 -1.99 11.22
N GLU A 11 -0.01 -2.40 12.17
CA GLU A 11 -0.51 -1.52 13.22
C GLU A 11 0.60 -0.92 14.08
N TYR A 12 0.41 0.33 14.51
CA TYR A 12 1.26 1.06 15.46
C TYR A 12 2.70 1.38 15.02
N VAL A 13 3.09 1.09 13.77
CA VAL A 13 4.48 1.33 13.32
C VAL A 13 4.74 2.76 12.83
N GLY A 14 3.69 3.59 12.67
CA GLY A 14 3.83 4.99 12.24
C GLY A 14 4.17 5.20 10.76
N THR A 15 3.73 4.31 9.85
CA THR A 15 4.01 4.42 8.40
C THR A 15 3.61 5.78 7.82
N THR A 16 2.42 6.29 8.16
CA THR A 16 1.92 7.58 7.65
C THR A 16 2.82 8.75 8.09
N THR A 17 3.27 8.75 9.34
CA THR A 17 4.17 9.79 9.87
C THR A 17 5.51 9.76 9.13
N ILE A 18 6.12 8.59 8.97
CA ILE A 18 7.40 8.46 8.26
C ILE A 18 7.26 8.81 6.78
N ALA A 19 6.17 8.39 6.12
CA ALA A 19 5.93 8.71 4.71
C ALA A 19 5.86 10.23 4.46
N ASN A 20 5.14 10.96 5.31
CA ASN A 20 5.07 12.42 5.24
C ASN A 20 6.44 13.08 5.46
N LEU A 21 7.17 12.66 6.49
CA LEU A 21 8.53 13.17 6.75
C LEU A 21 9.50 12.90 5.59
N MET A 22 9.38 11.73 4.95
CA MET A 22 10.20 11.38 3.78
C MET A 22 9.86 12.24 2.56
N LYS A 23 8.58 12.53 2.32
CA LYS A 23 8.15 13.44 1.25
C LYS A 23 8.74 14.84 1.44
N GLU A 24 8.64 15.39 2.65
CA GLU A 24 9.23 16.69 3.00
C GLU A 24 10.75 16.70 2.85
N TRP A 25 11.41 15.67 3.41
CA TRP A 25 12.85 15.50 3.31
C TRP A 25 13.34 15.45 1.86
N LYS A 26 12.65 14.71 1.00
CA LYS A 26 13.03 14.58 -0.41
C LYS A 26 12.99 15.93 -1.12
N VAL A 27 11.93 16.71 -0.93
CA VAL A 27 11.79 18.05 -1.52
C VAL A 27 12.90 18.96 -1.00
N LYS A 28 13.13 18.98 0.31
CA LYS A 28 14.18 19.80 0.94
C LYS A 28 15.59 19.46 0.44
N THR A 29 15.86 18.18 0.18
CA THR A 29 17.20 17.69 -0.16
C THR A 29 17.48 17.71 -1.66
N THR A 30 16.47 17.44 -2.49
CA THR A 30 16.64 17.23 -3.93
C THR A 30 15.96 18.28 -4.79
N GLY A 31 15.09 19.11 -4.22
CA GLY A 31 14.25 20.05 -4.94
C GLY A 31 13.12 19.39 -5.75
N THR A 32 12.94 18.07 -5.65
CA THR A 32 11.92 17.33 -6.43
C THR A 32 11.02 16.47 -5.53
N PRO A 33 9.68 16.54 -5.68
CA PRO A 33 8.77 15.69 -4.91
C PRO A 33 8.75 14.26 -5.45
N PHE A 34 8.15 13.31 -4.72
CA PHE A 34 7.70 12.04 -5.30
C PHE A 34 6.62 12.28 -6.37
N TYR A 35 6.30 11.25 -7.16
CA TYR A 35 5.29 11.35 -8.21
C TYR A 35 3.97 11.98 -7.71
N ASP A 36 3.40 12.85 -8.54
CA ASP A 36 2.21 13.67 -8.26
C ASP A 36 2.22 14.47 -6.94
N ASN A 37 3.40 14.61 -6.31
CA ASN A 37 3.53 15.16 -4.95
C ASN A 37 2.59 14.47 -3.94
N ASN A 38 2.29 13.20 -4.18
CA ASN A 38 1.31 12.40 -3.44
C ASN A 38 1.97 11.24 -2.69
N LEU A 39 1.19 10.54 -1.86
CA LEU A 39 1.67 9.56 -0.90
C LEU A 39 1.18 8.12 -1.09
N HIS A 40 0.45 7.71 -2.14
CA HIS A 40 0.03 6.31 -2.39
C HIS A 40 -0.09 5.38 -1.16
N ASP A 41 -0.81 5.84 -0.12
CA ASP A 41 -0.87 5.23 1.21
C ASP A 41 -2.25 4.71 1.58
N HIS A 42 -3.20 4.88 0.66
CA HIS A 42 -4.60 4.53 0.79
C HIS A 42 -4.86 3.05 0.44
N MET A 43 -4.02 2.17 0.99
CA MET A 43 -4.07 0.71 0.82
C MET A 43 -4.71 -0.01 2.01
N LYS A 44 -5.25 0.74 2.98
CA LYS A 44 -5.76 0.23 4.25
C LYS A 44 -7.25 0.50 4.34
N ILE A 45 -8.07 -0.55 4.40
CA ILE A 45 -9.52 -0.41 4.58
C ILE A 45 -9.81 0.21 5.96
N PRO A 46 -10.69 1.23 6.05
CA PRO A 46 -11.54 1.76 4.98
C PRO A 46 -10.96 2.95 4.18
N HIS A 47 -9.83 3.51 4.59
CA HIS A 47 -9.17 4.68 4.01
C HIS A 47 -8.54 4.37 2.64
N THR A 48 -9.38 4.38 1.61
CA THR A 48 -9.03 3.91 0.26
C THR A 48 -9.32 4.90 -0.86
N SER A 49 -9.86 6.10 -0.55
CA SER A 49 -10.24 7.10 -1.58
C SER A 49 -9.05 7.77 -2.27
N GLY A 50 -7.94 7.97 -1.54
CA GLY A 50 -6.70 8.49 -2.11
C GLY A 50 -6.39 9.92 -1.67
N HIS A 51 -6.23 10.84 -2.62
CA HIS A 51 -5.75 12.20 -2.36
C HIS A 51 -6.70 13.24 -2.97
N PRO A 52 -7.63 13.82 -2.17
CA PRO A 52 -7.81 13.61 -0.73
C PRO A 52 -8.48 12.26 -0.39
N ASP A 53 -8.31 11.79 0.84
CA ASP A 53 -9.24 10.80 1.42
C ASP A 53 -10.40 11.59 2.02
N ASP A 54 -11.44 11.78 1.23
CA ASP A 54 -12.64 12.54 1.55
C ASP A 54 -13.84 11.65 1.91
N THR A 55 -13.60 10.36 2.19
CA THR A 55 -14.65 9.45 2.64
C THR A 55 -15.22 9.87 3.98
N THR A 56 -16.54 9.96 4.05
CA THR A 56 -17.28 10.18 5.29
C THR A 56 -17.21 8.95 6.21
N PRO A 57 -17.43 9.09 7.53
CA PRO A 57 -17.54 7.94 8.43
C PRO A 57 -18.60 6.92 7.97
N GLU A 58 -19.70 7.40 7.39
CA GLU A 58 -20.76 6.55 6.84
C GLU A 58 -20.27 5.75 5.63
N GLU A 59 -19.55 6.37 4.69
CA GLU A 59 -18.95 5.68 3.54
C GLU A 59 -17.85 4.70 3.97
N GLN A 60 -17.01 5.08 4.93
CA GLN A 60 -16.03 4.17 5.51
C GLN A 60 -16.71 2.94 6.14
N GLN A 61 -17.83 3.14 6.82
CA GLN A 61 -18.62 2.04 7.36
C GLN A 61 -19.24 1.17 6.25
N GLN A 62 -19.67 1.76 5.13
CA GLN A 62 -20.14 0.99 3.97
C GLN A 62 -19.02 0.12 3.39
N ILE A 63 -17.80 0.65 3.25
CA ILE A 63 -16.63 -0.12 2.82
C ILE A 63 -16.34 -1.27 3.81
N LEU A 64 -16.38 -0.99 5.11
CA LEU A 64 -16.22 -2.00 6.16
C LEU A 64 -17.33 -3.08 6.12
N ASN A 65 -18.53 -2.74 5.68
CA ASN A 65 -19.67 -3.66 5.59
C ASN A 65 -19.70 -4.49 4.32
N LEU A 66 -18.83 -4.23 3.34
CA LEU A 66 -18.70 -5.06 2.14
C LEU A 66 -18.45 -6.53 2.53
N SER A 67 -19.02 -7.47 1.76
CA SER A 67 -18.68 -8.88 1.92
C SER A 67 -17.20 -9.13 1.63
N PRO A 68 -16.58 -10.20 2.17
CA PRO A 68 -15.18 -10.52 1.89
C PRO A 68 -14.86 -10.55 0.39
N LYS A 69 -15.77 -11.10 -0.43
CA LYS A 69 -15.60 -11.14 -1.88
C LYS A 69 -15.57 -9.74 -2.53
N LEU A 70 -16.43 -8.83 -2.07
CA LEU A 70 -16.46 -7.46 -2.60
C LEU A 70 -15.24 -6.66 -2.15
N LYS A 71 -14.81 -6.80 -0.88
CA LYS A 71 -13.55 -6.21 -0.40
C LYS A 71 -12.36 -6.73 -1.21
N GLU A 72 -12.27 -8.05 -1.42
CA GLU A 72 -11.22 -8.68 -2.21
C GLU A 72 -11.11 -8.07 -3.60
N MET A 73 -12.25 -7.97 -4.30
CA MET A 73 -12.29 -7.46 -5.66
C MET A 73 -11.91 -5.98 -5.72
N TYR A 74 -12.44 -5.19 -4.79
CA TYR A 74 -12.15 -3.76 -4.65
C TYR A 74 -10.64 -3.54 -4.44
N HIS A 75 -10.05 -4.17 -3.42
CA HIS A 75 -8.62 -4.04 -3.12
C HIS A 75 -7.72 -4.62 -4.21
N ARG A 76 -8.12 -5.73 -4.85
CA ARG A 76 -7.32 -6.29 -5.94
C ARG A 76 -7.23 -5.31 -7.09
N TYR A 77 -8.34 -4.73 -7.55
CA TYR A 77 -8.30 -3.72 -8.61
C TYR A 77 -7.52 -2.48 -8.18
N HIS A 78 -7.64 -2.08 -6.91
CA HIS A 78 -6.91 -0.95 -6.34
C HIS A 78 -5.38 -1.15 -6.39
N MET A 79 -4.90 -2.35 -6.05
CA MET A 79 -3.48 -2.69 -6.19
C MET A 79 -3.03 -2.68 -7.66
N TYR A 80 -3.83 -3.26 -8.56
CA TYR A 80 -3.48 -3.28 -9.97
C TYR A 80 -3.47 -1.87 -10.59
N TYR A 81 -4.36 -0.99 -10.14
CA TYR A 81 -4.34 0.42 -10.51
C TYR A 81 -2.99 1.04 -10.14
N HIS A 82 -2.53 0.90 -8.90
CA HIS A 82 -1.29 1.54 -8.41
C HIS A 82 0.01 1.09 -9.08
N LEU A 83 0.00 -0.03 -9.80
CA LEU A 83 1.17 -0.46 -10.57
C LEU A 83 1.62 0.60 -11.59
N HIS A 84 0.73 1.45 -12.11
CA HIS A 84 1.12 2.46 -13.09
C HIS A 84 2.05 3.54 -12.51
N HIS A 85 2.10 3.71 -11.20
CA HIS A 85 3.05 4.63 -10.56
C HIS A 85 4.50 4.15 -10.71
N TYR A 86 4.71 2.85 -10.92
CA TYR A 86 6.05 2.29 -11.08
C TYR A 86 6.69 2.64 -12.45
N PHE A 87 5.94 3.20 -13.41
CA PHE A 87 6.51 3.83 -14.62
C PHE A 87 7.22 5.17 -14.31
N GLN A 88 6.90 5.79 -13.17
CA GLN A 88 7.32 7.16 -12.87
C GLN A 88 8.76 7.21 -12.38
N ARG A 89 9.38 8.38 -12.36
CA ARG A 89 10.80 8.47 -11.98
C ARG A 89 11.05 8.05 -10.53
N ASP A 90 10.25 8.61 -9.61
CA ASP A 90 10.37 8.39 -8.18
C ASP A 90 8.97 8.13 -7.60
N ASP A 91 8.84 7.13 -6.73
CA ASP A 91 7.57 6.74 -6.13
C ASP A 91 7.72 6.41 -4.64
N LEU A 92 6.71 6.77 -3.85
CA LEU A 92 6.61 6.42 -2.44
C LEU A 92 5.24 5.80 -2.21
N THR A 93 5.23 4.50 -1.95
CA THR A 93 4.03 3.72 -1.68
C THR A 93 4.06 3.21 -0.23
N VAL A 94 2.89 3.17 0.43
CA VAL A 94 2.76 2.61 1.79
C VAL A 94 1.93 1.32 1.76
N GLY A 95 2.48 0.26 2.34
CA GLY A 95 1.88 -1.06 2.56
C GLY A 95 1.77 -1.94 1.33
N PHE A 96 1.03 -1.48 0.32
CA PHE A 96 0.78 -2.17 -0.96
C PHE A 96 0.47 -3.67 -0.81
N HIS A 97 0.97 -4.51 -1.72
CA HIS A 97 0.77 -5.96 -1.71
C HIS A 97 1.39 -6.66 -0.50
N ILE A 98 2.38 -6.04 0.15
CA ILE A 98 3.07 -6.63 1.31
C ILE A 98 2.16 -6.64 2.53
N GLU A 99 1.58 -5.48 2.88
CA GLU A 99 0.64 -5.42 4.01
C GLU A 99 -0.68 -6.11 3.68
N GLU A 100 -1.16 -6.00 2.44
CA GLU A 100 -2.38 -6.69 1.99
C GLU A 100 -2.27 -8.20 2.17
N ALA A 101 -1.10 -8.82 1.91
CA ALA A 101 -0.88 -10.25 2.15
C ALA A 101 -1.14 -10.68 3.60
N VAL A 102 -1.01 -9.76 4.56
CA VAL A 102 -1.27 -10.02 5.98
C VAL A 102 -2.69 -9.56 6.37
N LEU A 103 -3.04 -8.31 6.08
CA LEU A 103 -4.26 -7.67 6.58
C LEU A 103 -5.53 -8.28 5.97
N ALA A 104 -5.51 -8.64 4.68
CA ALA A 104 -6.64 -9.31 4.03
C ALA A 104 -7.04 -10.60 4.73
N ARG A 105 -6.04 -11.44 5.02
CA ARG A 105 -6.21 -12.75 5.64
C ARG A 105 -6.62 -12.60 7.11
N ARG A 106 -6.00 -11.65 7.82
CA ARG A 106 -6.20 -11.44 9.27
C ARG A 106 -7.53 -10.80 9.61
N TYR A 107 -7.98 -9.81 8.84
CA TYR A 107 -9.12 -8.97 9.22
C TYR A 107 -10.33 -9.07 8.29
N TYR A 108 -10.13 -9.40 7.02
CA TYR A 108 -11.19 -9.25 6.02
C TYR A 108 -11.71 -10.59 5.45
N GLY A 109 -11.06 -11.70 5.79
CA GLY A 109 -11.55 -13.05 5.50
C GLY A 109 -11.54 -13.42 4.02
N TYR A 110 -10.58 -12.88 3.26
CA TYR A 110 -10.35 -13.24 1.85
C TYR A 110 -8.86 -13.38 1.57
N GLY A 111 -8.52 -13.96 0.42
CA GLY A 111 -7.12 -14.13 0.01
C GLY A 111 -6.43 -15.28 0.71
N LEU A 112 -7.20 -16.30 1.11
CA LEU A 112 -6.73 -17.44 1.90
C LEU A 112 -6.06 -18.51 1.00
N ASP A 113 -5.39 -19.46 1.64
CA ASP A 113 -4.69 -20.55 0.94
C ASP A 113 -5.63 -21.33 0.02
N GLY A 114 -5.20 -21.48 -1.23
CA GLY A 114 -5.94 -22.23 -2.26
C GLY A 114 -7.05 -21.44 -2.96
N GLU A 115 -7.32 -20.20 -2.55
CA GLU A 115 -8.26 -19.33 -3.27
C GLU A 115 -7.66 -18.85 -4.60
N THR A 116 -8.52 -18.60 -5.60
CA THR A 116 -8.09 -18.10 -6.93
C THR A 116 -7.28 -16.80 -6.86
N PHE A 117 -7.51 -15.98 -5.83
CA PHE A 117 -6.83 -14.72 -5.58
C PHE A 117 -6.17 -14.69 -4.19
N ASP A 118 -5.64 -15.84 -3.76
CA ASP A 118 -4.74 -15.97 -2.60
C ASP A 118 -3.74 -14.80 -2.58
N ARG A 119 -3.66 -14.12 -1.43
CA ARG A 119 -2.89 -12.89 -1.31
C ARG A 119 -1.39 -13.11 -1.13
N GLU A 120 -0.98 -14.26 -0.62
CA GLU A 120 0.42 -14.59 -0.35
C GLU A 120 1.07 -15.32 -1.52
N ASN A 121 0.40 -16.33 -2.07
CA ASN A 121 1.00 -17.25 -3.05
C ASN A 121 0.64 -16.92 -4.50
N VAL A 122 -0.38 -16.09 -4.75
CA VAL A 122 -0.86 -15.81 -6.11
C VAL A 122 -0.79 -14.33 -6.44
N VAL A 123 -1.44 -13.48 -5.65
CA VAL A 123 -1.51 -12.04 -5.94
C VAL A 123 -0.17 -11.36 -5.67
N PHE A 124 0.53 -11.71 -4.59
CA PHE A 124 1.88 -11.20 -4.29
C PHE A 124 2.82 -11.40 -5.49
N ASP A 125 2.96 -12.63 -5.97
CA ASP A 125 3.81 -12.98 -7.11
C ASP A 125 3.40 -12.26 -8.39
N ARG A 126 2.09 -12.11 -8.64
CA ARG A 126 1.60 -11.37 -9.80
C ARG A 126 1.99 -9.89 -9.75
N ILE A 127 1.89 -9.26 -8.58
CA ILE A 127 2.29 -7.87 -8.38
C ILE A 127 3.80 -7.72 -8.56
N GLU A 128 4.60 -8.55 -7.89
CA GLU A 128 6.08 -8.55 -8.02
C GLU A 128 6.54 -8.73 -9.47
N ASN A 129 5.99 -9.72 -10.18
CA ASN A 129 6.32 -9.96 -11.59
C ASN A 129 5.91 -8.79 -12.48
N ARG A 130 4.79 -8.13 -12.17
CA ARG A 130 4.34 -6.98 -12.95
C ARG A 130 5.18 -5.74 -12.69
N ILE A 131 5.64 -5.50 -11.46
CA ILE A 131 6.60 -4.43 -11.16
C ILE A 131 7.88 -4.64 -11.99
N LYS A 132 8.41 -5.86 -12.04
CA LYS A 132 9.62 -6.21 -12.83
C LYS A 132 9.43 -6.02 -14.34
N GLN A 133 8.20 -6.13 -14.85
CA GLN A 133 7.88 -5.84 -16.25
C GLN A 133 7.77 -4.32 -16.52
N ILE A 134 7.41 -3.54 -15.51
CA ILE A 134 7.17 -2.10 -15.62
C ILE A 134 8.48 -1.31 -15.50
N THR A 135 9.37 -1.72 -14.61
CA THR A 135 10.61 -1.00 -14.34
C THR A 135 11.77 -1.92 -14.01
N SER A 136 12.97 -1.53 -14.44
CA SER A 136 14.25 -2.13 -14.04
C SER A 136 14.92 -1.37 -12.89
N ASP A 137 14.29 -0.30 -12.39
CA ASP A 137 14.82 0.48 -11.29
C ASP A 137 14.74 -0.32 -9.98
N PRO A 138 15.71 -0.16 -9.06
CA PRO A 138 15.64 -0.82 -7.76
C PRO A 138 14.42 -0.34 -6.97
N ILE A 139 13.69 -1.29 -6.38
CA ILE A 139 12.63 -1.02 -5.39
C ILE A 139 13.23 -1.20 -4.00
N ILE A 140 13.19 -0.15 -3.20
CA ILE A 140 13.67 -0.18 -1.82
C ILE A 140 12.47 -0.50 -0.92
N THR A 141 12.46 -1.70 -0.35
CA THR A 141 11.46 -2.08 0.64
C THR A 141 11.99 -1.77 2.04
N VAL A 142 11.23 -1.00 2.82
CA VAL A 142 11.54 -0.68 4.21
C VAL A 142 10.50 -1.37 5.09
N HIS A 143 10.94 -2.36 5.85
CA HIS A 143 10.11 -3.01 6.86
C HIS A 143 10.17 -2.21 8.16
N MET A 144 9.04 -1.65 8.55
CA MET A 144 8.84 -0.89 9.77
C MET A 144 8.22 -1.78 10.84
N LYS A 145 8.76 -1.70 12.06
CA LYS A 145 8.30 -2.49 13.21
C LYS A 145 8.05 -1.58 14.40
N ALA A 146 6.97 -1.85 15.11
CA ALA A 146 6.73 -1.26 16.42
C ALA A 146 7.41 -2.12 17.49
N GLU A 147 7.89 -1.46 18.55
CA GLU A 147 8.29 -2.15 19.77
C GLU A 147 7.07 -2.81 20.42
N THR A 148 7.26 -3.96 21.07
CA THR A 148 6.15 -4.70 21.70
C THR A 148 5.37 -3.85 22.70
N SER A 149 6.06 -2.96 23.43
CA SER A 149 5.46 -2.03 24.38
C SER A 149 4.53 -0.97 23.77
N MET A 150 4.48 -0.85 22.44
CA MET A 150 3.57 0.06 21.73
C MET A 150 2.28 -0.62 21.26
N ILE A 151 2.21 -1.96 21.39
CA ILE A 151 1.10 -2.80 20.91
C ILE A 151 0.22 -3.27 22.08
N GLU A 152 0.82 -3.48 23.26
CA GLU A 152 0.17 -3.86 24.52
C GLU A 152 -0.33 -2.65 25.33
#